data_AF-W6MDV5-F1
#
_entry.id   AF-W6MDV5-F1
#
_cell.length_a   1.000
_cell.length_b   1.000
_cell.length_c   1.000
_cell.angle_alpha   90.00
_cell.angle_beta   90.00
_cell.angle_gamma   90.00
#
_symmetry.space_group_name_H-M   'P 1'
#
loop_
_entity.id
_entity.type
_entity.pdbx_description
1 polymer ?
#
loop_
_entity_poly.entity_id
_entity_poly.type
_entity_poly.pdbx_seq_one_letter_code
_entity_poly.pdbx_strand_id
1 'polypeptide(L)'
;MEYRYSATTIGGFIQQLAVCYVGRGYWFYVQGVIPKQKDPKEIDEKLLTKYQIRASKFQRCRRKRWGVANLQYLRWENSFLILATHGIHAFFKEEAKRIKDVRREPIYFEGYSISYQNGHPKVSLAQGTYEELKAYFLELAVHRQADYIAKEVRKLPFESYAPVRRQLVYILTSVNKRRKAAGLPLVPYQCIRFRRTIYQPFTPFPTPIEGSRWAMLGKKRRSRRRE
;
A
#
# COMPACT_ATOMS: atom_id res chain seq x y z
N MET A 1 -15.10 -17.60 -13.24
CA MET A 1 -13.85 -17.10 -12.63
C MET A 1 -14.09 -16.88 -11.16
N GLU A 2 -13.28 -17.52 -10.34
CA GLU A 2 -13.30 -17.39 -8.88
C GLU A 2 -12.91 -15.97 -8.45
N TYR A 3 -13.55 -15.46 -7.40
CA TYR A 3 -13.29 -14.11 -6.89
C TYR A 3 -12.03 -14.11 -6.02
N ARG A 4 -10.97 -13.46 -6.49
CA ARG A 4 -9.69 -13.35 -5.77
C ARG A 4 -9.63 -12.04 -4.98
N TYR A 5 -9.25 -12.13 -3.71
CA TYR A 5 -9.23 -11.01 -2.79
C TYR A 5 -8.03 -11.00 -1.82
N SER A 6 -7.35 -12.13 -1.61
CA SER A 6 -6.20 -12.22 -0.71
C SER A 6 -4.91 -11.89 -1.48
N ALA A 7 -4.32 -10.74 -1.20
CA ALA A 7 -3.02 -10.38 -1.76
C ALA A 7 -1.88 -11.22 -1.14
N THR A 8 -0.82 -11.46 -1.92
CA THR A 8 0.35 -12.25 -1.51
C THR A 8 1.61 -11.41 -1.25
N THR A 9 1.57 -10.12 -1.62
CA THR A 9 2.55 -9.10 -1.21
C THR A 9 1.90 -7.76 -0.94
N ILE A 10 2.57 -6.92 -0.16
CA ILE A 10 2.24 -5.49 -0.01
C ILE A 10 2.26 -4.79 -1.38
N GLY A 11 3.29 -5.03 -2.21
CA GLY A 11 3.38 -4.46 -3.55
C GLY A 11 2.18 -4.82 -4.44
N GLY A 12 1.77 -6.10 -4.43
CA GLY A 12 0.58 -6.57 -5.11
C GLY A 12 -0.71 -5.95 -4.57
N PHE A 13 -0.84 -5.84 -3.25
CA PHE A 13 -1.98 -5.17 -2.59
C PHE A 13 -2.11 -3.71 -3.04
N ILE A 14 -1.01 -2.96 -2.99
CA ILE A 14 -0.99 -1.53 -3.38
C ILE A 14 -1.25 -1.37 -4.88
N GLN A 15 -0.68 -2.24 -5.72
CA GLN A 15 -0.95 -2.23 -7.16
C GLN A 15 -2.43 -2.48 -7.45
N GLN A 16 -3.02 -3.50 -6.82
CA GLN A 16 -4.43 -3.84 -7.01
C GLN A 16 -5.34 -2.71 -6.51
N LEU A 17 -5.06 -2.17 -5.32
CA LEU A 17 -5.80 -1.07 -4.72
C LEU A 17 -5.78 0.19 -5.60
N ALA A 18 -4.59 0.67 -5.96
CA ALA A 18 -4.43 1.93 -6.68
C ALA A 18 -4.89 1.81 -8.15
N VAL A 19 -4.42 0.78 -8.87
CA VAL A 19 -4.62 0.68 -10.33
C VAL A 19 -5.97 0.06 -10.67
N CYS A 20 -6.37 -1.02 -9.99
CA CYS A 20 -7.55 -1.78 -10.36
C CYS A 20 -8.84 -1.29 -9.67
N TYR A 21 -8.74 -0.66 -8.51
CA TYR A 21 -9.91 -0.20 -7.75
C TYR A 21 -10.03 1.32 -7.75
N VAL A 22 -9.14 2.04 -7.07
CA VAL A 22 -9.23 3.51 -6.92
C VAL A 22 -9.24 4.20 -8.29
N GLY A 23 -8.34 3.79 -9.20
CA GLY A 23 -8.30 4.30 -10.57
C GLY A 23 -9.54 3.98 -11.42
N ARG A 24 -10.39 3.02 -11.00
CA ARG A 24 -11.62 2.61 -11.70
C ARG A 24 -12.91 3.14 -11.04
N GLY A 25 -12.81 4.04 -10.08
CA GLY A 25 -13.96 4.71 -9.46
C GLY A 25 -14.47 4.06 -8.18
N TYR A 26 -13.71 3.13 -7.57
CA TYR A 26 -14.02 2.60 -6.24
C TYR A 26 -13.49 3.56 -5.17
N TRP A 27 -14.19 4.68 -4.99
CA TRP A 27 -13.71 5.78 -4.15
C TRP A 27 -14.10 5.68 -2.68
N PHE A 28 -15.21 5.02 -2.40
CA PHE A 28 -15.67 4.85 -1.02
C PHE A 28 -15.03 3.63 -0.41
N TYR A 29 -14.53 3.71 0.81
CA TYR A 29 -13.88 2.58 1.44
C TYR A 29 -14.17 2.49 2.94
N VAL A 30 -14.09 1.25 3.43
CA VAL A 30 -14.01 0.92 4.85
C VAL A 30 -12.74 0.10 5.04
N GLN A 31 -11.93 0.50 6.01
CA GLN A 31 -10.74 -0.22 6.43
C GLN A 31 -11.01 -0.95 7.74
N GLY A 32 -10.53 -2.18 7.84
CA GLY A 32 -10.71 -3.01 9.04
C GLY A 32 -9.52 -3.93 9.28
N VAL A 33 -9.45 -4.43 10.51
CA VAL A 33 -8.47 -5.43 10.95
C VAL A 33 -9.22 -6.60 11.57
N ILE A 34 -8.92 -7.79 11.10
CA ILE A 34 -9.45 -9.05 11.63
C ILE A 34 -8.69 -9.39 12.91
N PRO A 35 -9.39 -9.56 14.05
CA PRO A 35 -8.77 -9.99 15.30
C PRO A 35 -7.97 -11.29 15.10
N LYS A 36 -6.79 -11.38 15.71
CA LYS A 36 -5.86 -12.52 15.51
C LYS A 36 -6.46 -13.87 15.94
N GLN A 37 -7.43 -13.86 16.84
CA GLN A 37 -8.09 -15.06 17.35
C GLN A 37 -9.12 -15.64 16.38
N LYS A 38 -9.53 -14.89 15.36
CA LYS A 38 -10.54 -15.32 14.39
C LYS A 38 -9.87 -15.83 13.13
N ASP A 39 -10.43 -16.88 12.52
CA ASP A 39 -10.01 -17.29 11.18
C ASP A 39 -10.38 -16.18 10.17
N PRO A 40 -9.40 -15.61 9.46
CA PRO A 40 -9.67 -14.61 8.43
C PRO A 40 -10.61 -15.11 7.34
N LYS A 41 -10.55 -16.39 6.96
CA LYS A 41 -11.38 -16.93 5.86
C LYS A 41 -12.87 -16.89 6.20
N GLU A 42 -13.25 -17.19 7.43
CA GLU A 42 -14.65 -17.11 7.85
C GLU A 42 -15.19 -15.68 7.78
N ILE A 43 -14.38 -14.71 8.20
CA ILE A 43 -14.75 -13.30 8.12
C ILE A 43 -14.83 -12.85 6.66
N ASP A 44 -13.90 -13.31 5.82
CA ASP A 44 -13.92 -13.07 4.37
C ASP A 44 -15.25 -13.55 3.78
N GLU A 45 -15.63 -14.80 4.03
CA GLU A 45 -16.88 -15.38 3.51
C GLU A 45 -18.12 -14.64 4.00
N LYS A 46 -18.14 -14.27 5.29
CA LYS A 46 -19.23 -13.46 5.87
C LYS A 46 -19.38 -12.12 5.16
N LEU A 47 -18.27 -11.39 4.94
CA LEU A 47 -18.29 -10.09 4.27
C LEU A 47 -18.65 -10.19 2.78
N LEU A 48 -18.10 -11.20 2.09
CA LEU A 48 -18.38 -11.44 0.67
C LEU A 48 -19.86 -11.76 0.43
N THR A 49 -20.46 -12.56 1.31
CA THR A 49 -21.86 -12.97 1.25
C THR A 49 -22.78 -11.83 1.64
N LYS A 50 -22.55 -11.21 2.80
CA LYS A 50 -23.34 -10.10 3.35
C LYS A 50 -23.52 -8.97 2.32
N TYR A 51 -22.44 -8.57 1.68
CA TYR A 51 -22.44 -7.46 0.74
C TYR A 51 -22.49 -7.86 -0.74
N GLN A 52 -22.72 -9.15 -1.04
CA GLN A 52 -22.82 -9.67 -2.41
C GLN A 52 -21.70 -9.17 -3.35
N ILE A 53 -20.46 -9.24 -2.86
CA ILE A 53 -19.27 -8.68 -3.52
C ILE A 53 -18.88 -9.52 -4.75
N ARG A 54 -19.19 -10.81 -4.71
CA ARG A 54 -18.98 -11.76 -5.81
C ARG A 54 -19.91 -11.45 -6.98
N ALA A 55 -19.51 -10.49 -7.79
CA ALA A 55 -20.18 -10.13 -9.03
C ALA A 55 -19.28 -10.41 -10.23
N SER A 56 -19.85 -11.02 -11.27
CA SER A 56 -19.19 -11.18 -12.56
C SER A 56 -18.97 -9.82 -13.25
N LYS A 57 -18.08 -9.77 -14.25
CA LYS A 57 -17.85 -8.56 -15.05
C LYS A 57 -19.17 -7.99 -15.62
N PHE A 58 -20.03 -8.87 -16.14
CA PHE A 58 -21.32 -8.49 -16.73
C PHE A 58 -22.31 -7.99 -15.68
N GLN A 59 -22.38 -8.64 -14.52
CA GLN A 59 -23.20 -8.16 -13.40
C GLN A 59 -22.76 -6.77 -12.95
N ARG A 60 -21.45 -6.52 -12.81
CA ARG A 60 -20.94 -5.19 -12.45
C ARG A 60 -21.27 -4.12 -13.49
N CYS A 61 -21.16 -4.46 -14.77
CA CYS A 61 -21.53 -3.57 -15.86
C CYS A 61 -23.02 -3.17 -15.79
N ARG A 62 -23.92 -4.15 -15.63
CA ARG A 62 -25.36 -3.91 -15.48
C ARG A 62 -25.68 -3.09 -14.23
N ARG A 63 -25.08 -3.43 -13.08
CA ARG A 63 -25.23 -2.67 -11.83
C ARG A 63 -24.86 -1.19 -12.03
N LYS A 64 -23.71 -0.92 -12.68
CA LYS A 64 -23.28 0.44 -12.98
C LYS A 64 -24.28 1.19 -13.86
N ARG A 65 -24.87 0.53 -14.87
CA ARG A 65 -25.90 1.12 -15.74
C ARG A 65 -27.19 1.45 -14.98
N TRP A 66 -27.54 0.66 -13.97
CA TRP A 66 -28.72 0.87 -13.12
C TRP A 66 -28.46 1.72 -11.88
N GLY A 67 -27.29 2.34 -11.76
CA GLY A 67 -26.94 3.16 -10.60
C GLY A 67 -26.72 2.37 -9.30
N VAL A 68 -26.55 1.04 -9.38
CA VAL A 68 -26.26 0.16 -8.25
C VAL A 68 -24.75 0.12 -8.01
N ALA A 69 -24.32 0.26 -6.76
CA ALA A 69 -22.89 0.25 -6.44
C ALA A 69 -22.27 -1.14 -6.63
N ASN A 70 -21.01 -1.14 -7.07
CA ASN A 70 -20.18 -2.33 -7.10
C ASN A 70 -19.19 -2.29 -5.96
N LEU A 71 -18.99 -3.43 -5.30
CA LEU A 71 -18.04 -3.58 -4.21
C LEU A 71 -16.85 -4.44 -4.60
N GLN A 72 -15.73 -4.21 -3.93
CA GLN A 72 -14.52 -5.02 -3.99
C GLN A 72 -13.99 -5.23 -2.58
N TYR A 73 -13.53 -6.43 -2.31
CA TYR A 73 -12.86 -6.82 -1.09
C TYR A 73 -11.39 -7.11 -1.40
N LEU A 74 -10.49 -6.57 -0.58
CA LEU A 74 -9.06 -6.81 -0.69
C LEU A 74 -8.48 -7.02 0.71
N ARG A 75 -7.75 -8.11 0.91
CA ARG A 75 -7.13 -8.46 2.19
C ARG A 75 -5.63 -8.70 2.04
N TRP A 76 -4.88 -8.29 3.05
CA TRP A 76 -3.47 -8.61 3.26
C TRP A 76 -3.30 -9.01 4.72
N GLU A 77 -2.87 -10.26 4.96
CA GLU A 77 -2.85 -10.85 6.30
C GLU A 77 -4.22 -10.67 6.99
N ASN A 78 -4.26 -9.92 8.09
CA ASN A 78 -5.46 -9.63 8.87
C ASN A 78 -6.08 -8.27 8.52
N SER A 79 -5.42 -7.45 7.71
CA SER A 79 -5.91 -6.13 7.32
C SER A 79 -6.72 -6.22 6.05
N PHE A 80 -7.90 -5.62 6.02
CA PHE A 80 -8.77 -5.64 4.84
C PHE A 80 -9.34 -4.27 4.49
N LEU A 81 -9.73 -4.15 3.22
CA LEU A 81 -10.45 -3.03 2.66
C LEU A 81 -11.70 -3.54 1.94
N ILE A 82 -12.83 -2.90 2.20
CA ILE A 82 -14.00 -2.97 1.33
C ILE A 82 -14.06 -1.65 0.59
N LEU A 83 -14.08 -1.69 -0.74
CA LEU A 83 -14.22 -0.52 -1.59
C LEU A 83 -15.53 -0.58 -2.37
N ALA A 84 -16.16 0.57 -2.58
CA ALA A 84 -17.40 0.70 -3.31
C ALA A 84 -17.32 1.80 -4.37
N THR A 85 -17.95 1.57 -5.52
CA THR A 85 -18.28 2.64 -6.46
C THR A 85 -19.43 3.47 -5.91
N HIS A 86 -19.65 4.65 -6.48
CA HIS A 86 -20.90 5.38 -6.24
C HIS A 86 -22.11 4.56 -6.72
N GLY A 87 -23.23 4.66 -6.01
CA GLY A 87 -24.49 4.00 -6.35
C GLY A 87 -25.28 3.50 -5.13
N ILE A 88 -26.43 2.90 -5.39
CA ILE A 88 -27.32 2.36 -4.36
C ILE A 88 -26.78 1.00 -3.89
N HIS A 89 -26.56 0.85 -2.58
CA HIS A 89 -26.21 -0.43 -1.93
C HIS A 89 -26.41 -0.37 -0.41
N ALA A 90 -26.78 -1.49 0.22
CA ALA A 90 -26.98 -1.59 1.68
C ALA A 90 -25.72 -1.19 2.48
N PHE A 91 -24.54 -1.45 1.91
CA PHE A 91 -23.23 -1.04 2.45
C PHE A 91 -23.18 0.44 2.90
N PHE A 92 -23.77 1.35 2.12
CA PHE A 92 -23.76 2.77 2.45
C PHE A 92 -24.63 3.12 3.65
N LYS A 93 -25.65 2.33 3.94
CA LYS A 93 -26.52 2.50 5.13
C LYS A 93 -25.88 1.87 6.35
N GLU A 94 -25.39 0.63 6.23
CA GLU A 94 -24.87 -0.14 7.35
C GLU A 94 -23.52 0.36 7.86
N GLU A 95 -22.63 0.76 6.97
CA GLU A 95 -21.28 1.25 7.33
C GLU A 95 -21.18 2.78 7.27
N ALA A 96 -22.31 3.49 7.24
CA ALA A 96 -22.38 4.94 7.04
C ALA A 96 -21.38 5.74 7.89
N LYS A 97 -21.22 5.37 9.17
CA LYS A 97 -20.32 6.03 10.12
C LYS A 97 -18.82 5.77 9.86
N ARG A 98 -18.49 4.70 9.14
CA ARG A 98 -17.12 4.23 8.91
C ARG A 98 -16.63 4.46 7.48
N ILE A 99 -17.54 4.74 6.55
CA ILE A 99 -17.21 4.99 5.16
C ILE A 99 -16.41 6.27 5.04
N LYS A 100 -15.30 6.16 4.32
CA LYS A 100 -14.43 7.27 3.94
C LYS A 100 -14.40 7.38 2.42
N ASP A 101 -14.04 8.55 1.92
CA ASP A 101 -13.89 8.82 0.49
C ASP A 101 -12.42 9.09 0.18
N VAL A 102 -11.79 8.24 -0.64
CA VAL A 102 -10.36 8.32 -1.02
C VAL A 102 -9.96 9.62 -1.71
N ARG A 103 -10.94 10.38 -2.21
CA ARG A 103 -10.74 11.70 -2.83
C ARG A 103 -10.55 12.80 -1.78
N ARG A 104 -11.07 12.58 -0.56
CA ARG A 104 -11.00 13.51 0.57
C ARG A 104 -10.01 13.04 1.63
N GLU A 105 -10.09 11.77 1.98
CA GLU A 105 -9.24 11.13 2.99
C GLU A 105 -8.46 9.96 2.36
N PRO A 106 -7.12 10.04 2.27
CA PRO A 106 -6.32 8.97 1.69
C PRO A 106 -6.40 7.66 2.48
N ILE A 107 -6.24 6.54 1.78
CA ILE A 107 -6.06 5.23 2.40
C ILE A 107 -4.60 5.11 2.85
N TYR A 108 -4.38 4.90 4.15
CA TYR A 108 -3.07 4.62 4.71
C TYR A 108 -2.85 3.12 4.85
N PHE A 109 -1.75 2.60 4.29
CA PHE A 109 -1.45 1.17 4.33
C PHE A 109 0.05 0.91 4.24
N GLU A 110 0.62 0.19 5.21
CA GLU A 110 2.04 -0.25 5.22
C GLU A 110 3.03 0.88 4.83
N GLY A 111 2.83 2.07 5.41
CA GLY A 111 3.67 3.24 5.17
C GLY A 111 3.38 4.04 3.90
N TYR A 112 2.43 3.60 3.06
CA TYR A 112 1.92 4.34 1.91
C TYR A 112 0.69 5.18 2.27
N SER A 113 0.48 6.23 1.48
CA SER A 113 -0.76 6.99 1.35
C SER A 113 -1.26 6.88 -0.08
N ILE A 114 -2.50 6.41 -0.25
CA ILE A 114 -3.17 6.21 -1.53
C ILE A 114 -4.35 7.18 -1.59
N SER A 115 -4.29 8.14 -2.50
CA SER A 115 -5.34 9.13 -2.72
C SER A 115 -5.78 9.13 -4.18
N TYR A 116 -6.88 9.81 -4.48
CA TYR A 116 -7.30 10.09 -5.86
C TYR A 116 -7.32 11.60 -6.10
N GLN A 117 -6.40 12.08 -6.94
CA GLN A 117 -6.20 13.50 -7.22
C GLN A 117 -6.00 13.72 -8.71
N ASN A 118 -6.54 14.82 -9.26
CA ASN A 118 -6.37 15.20 -10.67
C ASN A 118 -6.73 14.07 -11.65
N GLY A 119 -7.82 13.34 -11.38
CA GLY A 119 -8.28 12.24 -12.23
C GLY A 119 -7.47 10.94 -12.16
N HIS A 120 -6.46 10.86 -11.28
CA HIS A 120 -5.58 9.69 -11.20
C HIS A 120 -5.34 9.22 -9.75
N PRO A 121 -5.13 7.91 -9.54
CA PRO A 121 -4.66 7.41 -8.25
C PRO A 121 -3.22 7.88 -8.00
N LYS A 122 -3.00 8.46 -6.82
CA LYS A 122 -1.69 8.94 -6.37
C LYS A 122 -1.25 8.09 -5.19
N VAL A 123 -0.12 7.40 -5.38
CA VAL A 123 0.52 6.59 -4.34
C VAL A 123 1.81 7.28 -3.91
N SER A 124 1.85 7.72 -2.66
CA SER A 124 2.98 8.38 -2.02
C SER A 124 3.36 7.66 -0.72
N LEU A 125 4.50 8.02 -0.14
CA LEU A 125 4.78 7.71 1.25
C LEU A 125 3.79 8.47 2.13
N ALA A 126 3.27 7.81 3.17
CA ALA A 126 2.51 8.49 4.21
C ALA A 126 3.39 9.54 4.91
N GLN A 127 2.77 10.60 5.44
CA GLN A 127 3.49 11.73 6.03
C GLN A 127 4.47 11.29 7.12
N GLY A 128 4.00 10.49 8.09
CA GLY A 128 4.85 9.96 9.15
C GLY A 128 6.02 9.12 8.61
N THR A 129 5.77 8.23 7.65
CA THR A 129 6.82 7.45 6.98
C THR A 129 7.85 8.33 6.30
N TYR A 130 7.40 9.37 5.61
CA TYR A 130 8.29 10.32 4.93
C TYR A 130 9.17 11.06 5.93
N GLU A 131 8.60 11.54 7.02
CA GLU A 131 9.31 12.26 8.08
C GLU A 131 10.32 11.35 8.80
N GLU A 132 9.93 10.12 9.15
CA GLU A 132 10.81 9.12 9.75
C GLU A 132 12.01 8.80 8.84
N LEU A 133 11.77 8.55 7.54
CA LEU A 133 12.85 8.30 6.58
C LEU A 133 13.74 9.53 6.42
N LYS A 134 13.15 10.72 6.34
CA LYS A 134 13.90 11.97 6.21
C LYS A 134 14.81 12.19 7.41
N ALA A 135 14.30 12.01 8.63
CA ALA A 135 15.07 12.12 9.86
C ALA A 135 16.21 11.11 9.89
N TYR A 136 15.92 9.84 9.63
CA TYR A 136 16.91 8.76 9.57
C TYR A 136 18.06 9.09 8.61
N PHE A 137 17.76 9.44 7.36
CA PHE A 137 18.81 9.72 6.38
C PHE A 137 19.56 11.03 6.65
N LEU A 138 18.91 12.04 7.24
CA LEU A 138 19.58 13.28 7.64
C LEU A 138 20.54 13.07 8.81
N GLU A 139 20.22 12.18 9.74
CA GLU A 139 21.14 11.76 10.80
C GLU A 139 22.37 11.09 10.20
N LEU A 140 22.19 10.14 9.28
CA LEU A 140 23.32 9.47 8.62
C LEU A 140 24.18 10.39 7.74
N ALA A 141 23.66 11.56 7.34
CA ALA A 141 24.25 12.41 6.32
C ALA A 141 25.71 12.76 6.59
N VAL A 142 26.09 13.05 7.85
CA VAL A 142 27.48 13.40 8.20
C VAL A 142 28.22 12.28 8.93
N HIS A 143 27.52 11.21 9.32
CA HIS A 143 28.08 10.12 10.14
C HIS A 143 28.44 8.86 9.33
N ARG A 144 28.03 8.79 8.06
CA ARG A 144 28.27 7.63 7.18
C ARG A 144 28.77 8.04 5.80
N GLN A 145 29.44 7.11 5.13
CA GLN A 145 29.89 7.28 3.76
C GLN A 145 28.71 7.29 2.78
N ALA A 146 28.89 7.94 1.63
CA ALA A 146 27.85 8.07 0.61
C ALA A 146 27.34 6.71 0.13
N ASP A 147 28.23 5.74 -0.05
CA ASP A 147 27.89 4.39 -0.49
C ASP A 147 27.04 3.61 0.52
N TYR A 148 27.26 3.83 1.81
CA TYR A 148 26.44 3.25 2.86
C TYR A 148 25.00 3.78 2.75
N ILE A 149 24.84 5.10 2.64
CA ILE A 149 23.53 5.74 2.48
C ILE A 149 22.86 5.24 1.19
N ALA A 150 23.59 5.16 0.08
CA ALA A 150 23.07 4.65 -1.19
C ALA A 150 22.57 3.19 -1.08
N LYS A 151 23.30 2.33 -0.36
CA LYS A 151 22.89 0.94 -0.09
C LYS A 151 21.61 0.90 0.74
N GLU A 152 21.48 1.74 1.76
CA GLU A 152 20.28 1.83 2.59
C GLU A 152 19.05 2.31 1.79
N VAL A 153 19.22 3.30 0.91
CA VAL A 153 18.14 3.78 0.02
C VAL A 153 17.65 2.66 -0.91
N ARG A 154 18.56 1.86 -1.47
CA ARG A 154 18.20 0.72 -2.34
C ARG A 154 17.40 -0.36 -1.62
N LYS A 155 17.59 -0.51 -0.30
CA LYS A 155 16.89 -1.53 0.52
C LYS A 155 15.48 -1.11 0.94
N LEU A 156 15.08 0.13 0.69
CA LEU A 156 13.77 0.61 1.10
C LEU A 156 12.64 -0.23 0.48
N PRO A 157 11.66 -0.71 1.27
CA PRO A 157 10.61 -1.62 0.80
C PRO A 157 9.49 -0.90 0.04
N PHE A 158 9.79 0.25 -0.58
CA PHE A 158 8.81 1.08 -1.26
C PHE A 158 8.85 0.89 -2.77
N GLU A 159 7.67 0.67 -3.35
CA GLU A 159 7.48 0.60 -4.79
C GLU A 159 7.60 1.97 -5.43
N SER A 160 8.22 1.99 -6.59
CA SER A 160 8.70 3.19 -7.27
C SER A 160 7.60 3.94 -8.01
N TYR A 161 6.49 4.24 -7.33
CA TYR A 161 5.47 5.15 -7.82
C TYR A 161 6.05 6.55 -8.03
N ALA A 162 5.55 7.31 -9.01
CA ALA A 162 6.09 8.63 -9.32
C ALA A 162 6.16 9.59 -8.11
N PRO A 163 5.12 9.69 -7.24
CA PRO A 163 5.20 10.49 -6.02
C PRO A 163 6.24 9.97 -5.01
N VAL A 164 6.29 8.64 -4.79
CA VAL A 164 7.28 8.02 -3.89
C VAL A 164 8.71 8.35 -4.34
N ARG A 165 9.02 8.18 -5.64
CA ARG A 165 10.34 8.52 -6.20
C ARG A 165 10.69 9.99 -5.97
N ARG A 166 9.73 10.91 -6.23
CA ARG A 166 9.91 12.34 -6.00
C ARG A 166 10.20 12.64 -4.52
N GLN A 167 9.48 12.01 -3.59
CA GLN A 167 9.72 12.15 -2.16
C GLN A 167 11.12 11.65 -1.76
N LEU A 168 11.56 10.50 -2.27
CA LEU A 168 12.90 9.97 -2.03
C LEU A 168 14.00 10.89 -2.60
N VAL A 169 13.77 11.49 -3.77
CA VAL A 169 14.68 12.50 -4.35
C VAL A 169 14.79 13.69 -3.40
N TYR A 170 13.68 14.23 -2.87
CA TYR A 170 13.73 15.35 -1.92
C TYR A 170 14.46 15.02 -0.61
N ILE A 171 14.33 13.78 -0.11
CA ILE A 171 15.11 13.31 1.04
C ILE A 171 16.60 13.35 0.68
N LEU A 172 17.00 12.75 -0.45
CA LEU A 172 18.41 12.75 -0.88
C LEU A 172 18.95 14.15 -1.17
N THR A 173 18.15 15.06 -1.72
CA THR A 173 18.55 16.46 -1.90
C THR A 173 18.86 17.11 -0.55
N SER A 174 18.03 16.86 0.48
CA SER A 174 18.27 17.37 1.84
C SER A 174 19.54 16.78 2.46
N VAL A 175 19.78 15.48 2.27
CA VAL A 175 21.00 14.79 2.70
C VAL A 175 22.22 15.39 2.01
N ASN A 176 22.18 15.53 0.68
CA ASN A 176 23.28 16.06 -0.12
C ASN A 176 23.57 17.54 0.19
N LYS A 177 22.54 18.33 0.53
CA LYS A 177 22.75 19.70 1.03
C LYS A 177 23.59 19.70 2.31
N ARG A 178 23.26 18.84 3.28
CA ARG A 178 24.01 18.72 4.54
C ARG A 178 25.42 18.17 4.32
N ARG A 179 25.58 17.20 3.41
CA ARG A 179 26.89 16.63 3.04
C ARG A 179 27.79 17.66 2.35
N LYS A 180 27.24 18.42 1.40
CA LYS A 180 27.98 19.49 0.72
C LYS A 180 28.48 20.54 1.70
N ALA A 181 27.65 20.95 2.66
CA ALA A 181 28.05 21.89 3.71
C ALA A 181 29.19 21.36 4.61
N ALA A 182 29.27 20.04 4.78
CA ALA A 182 30.33 19.37 5.53
C ALA A 182 31.54 18.95 4.67
N GLY A 183 31.60 19.33 3.39
CA GLY A 183 32.69 18.93 2.48
C GLY A 183 32.71 17.44 2.14
N LEU A 184 31.61 16.71 2.34
CA LEU A 184 31.53 15.27 2.11
C LEU A 184 31.04 14.94 0.69
N PRO A 185 31.49 13.82 0.09
CA PRO A 185 31.02 13.35 -1.22
C PRO A 185 29.50 13.17 -1.26
N LEU A 186 28.84 13.55 -2.35
CA LEU A 186 27.38 13.46 -2.48
C LEU A 186 26.91 12.01 -2.69
N VAL A 187 25.70 11.72 -2.25
CA VAL A 187 25.01 10.46 -2.53
C VAL A 187 24.40 10.52 -3.95
N PRO A 188 24.69 9.54 -4.82
CA PRO A 188 24.16 9.52 -6.18
C PRO A 188 22.65 9.25 -6.19
N TYR A 189 21.87 10.02 -6.97
CA TYR A 189 20.42 9.79 -7.11
C TYR A 189 20.07 8.45 -7.77
N GLN A 190 21.02 7.85 -8.50
CA GLN A 190 20.89 6.53 -9.14
C GLN A 190 20.67 5.40 -8.12
N CYS A 191 20.86 5.63 -6.82
CA CYS A 191 20.51 4.65 -5.79
C CYS A 191 18.99 4.49 -5.60
N ILE A 192 18.17 5.42 -6.10
CA ILE A 192 16.71 5.28 -6.08
C ILE A 192 16.30 4.34 -7.22
N ARG A 193 15.49 3.32 -6.90
CA ARG A 193 14.87 2.47 -7.93
C ARG A 193 13.84 3.30 -8.73
N PHE A 194 14.04 3.44 -10.04
CA PHE A 194 13.14 4.23 -10.88
C PHE A 194 12.00 3.43 -11.55
N ARG A 195 12.16 2.11 -11.66
CA ARG A 195 11.15 1.21 -12.26
C ARG A 195 10.38 0.47 -11.17
N ARG A 196 9.06 0.46 -11.30
CA ARG A 196 8.16 -0.33 -10.45
C ARG A 196 8.21 -1.80 -10.85
N THR A 197 8.13 -2.71 -9.89
CA THR A 197 7.88 -4.13 -10.18
C THR A 197 6.39 -4.32 -10.52
N ILE A 198 6.08 -5.09 -11.56
CA ILE A 198 4.69 -5.47 -11.87
C ILE A 198 4.38 -6.76 -11.09
N TYR A 199 3.40 -6.69 -10.20
CA TYR A 199 3.01 -7.80 -9.35
C TYR A 199 1.89 -8.63 -9.95
N GLN A 200 1.86 -9.92 -9.61
CA GLN A 200 0.70 -10.80 -9.73
C GLN A 200 0.03 -10.89 -8.35
N PRO A 201 -0.94 -10.01 -8.02
CA PRO A 201 -1.31 -9.75 -6.63
C PRO A 201 -1.86 -10.96 -5.87
N PHE A 202 -2.46 -11.90 -6.59
CA PHE A 202 -3.17 -13.06 -6.03
C PHE A 202 -2.47 -14.38 -6.28
N THR A 203 -1.31 -14.37 -6.95
CA THR A 203 -0.56 -15.60 -7.20
C THR A 203 0.30 -15.88 -5.96
N PRO A 204 0.21 -17.09 -5.37
CA PRO A 204 1.10 -17.47 -4.27
C PRO A 204 2.55 -17.36 -4.75
N PHE A 205 3.42 -16.82 -3.89
CA PHE A 205 4.85 -16.91 -4.16
C PHE A 205 5.23 -18.39 -4.21
N PRO A 206 6.06 -18.84 -5.17
CA PRO A 206 6.68 -20.14 -5.04
C PRO A 206 7.39 -20.12 -3.69
N THR A 207 7.03 -21.06 -2.81
CA THR A 207 7.73 -21.26 -1.54
C THR A 207 9.23 -21.34 -1.85
N PRO A 208 10.08 -20.51 -1.21
CA PRO A 208 11.51 -20.71 -1.33
C PRO A 208 11.81 -22.13 -0.88
N ILE A 209 12.47 -22.92 -1.73
CA ILE A 209 13.07 -24.20 -1.34
C ILE A 209 13.89 -23.93 -0.06
N GLU A 210 13.73 -24.78 0.96
CA GLU A 210 14.40 -24.65 2.25
C GLU A 210 15.88 -24.31 2.05
N GLY A 211 16.30 -23.13 2.52
CA GLY A 211 17.67 -22.64 2.36
C GLY A 211 17.84 -21.12 2.29
N SER A 212 16.78 -20.35 1.99
CA SER A 212 16.90 -18.88 1.94
C SER A 212 16.67 -18.24 3.32
N ARG A 213 17.78 -17.78 3.92
CA ARG A 213 17.93 -17.27 5.30
C ARG A 213 17.18 -15.97 5.63
N TRP A 214 16.33 -15.44 4.73
CA TRP A 214 15.73 -14.10 4.85
C TRP A 214 14.29 -14.08 5.40
N ALA A 215 13.65 -15.22 5.62
CA ALA A 215 12.32 -15.30 6.24
C ALA A 215 12.30 -14.94 7.74
N MET A 216 13.45 -14.88 8.42
CA MET A 216 13.50 -14.66 9.87
C MET A 216 13.61 -13.20 10.32
N LEU A 217 14.08 -12.27 9.48
CA LEU A 217 14.39 -10.90 9.94
C LEU A 217 13.17 -9.98 10.03
N GLY A 218 12.06 -10.30 9.36
CA GLY A 218 10.79 -9.55 9.46
C GLY A 218 9.99 -9.79 10.74
N LYS A 219 10.21 -10.92 11.44
CA LYS A 219 9.49 -11.23 12.70
C LYS A 219 10.08 -10.50 13.91
N LYS A 220 11.37 -10.14 13.89
CA LYS A 220 12.09 -9.62 15.07
C LYS A 220 11.84 -8.14 15.40
N ARG A 221 11.23 -7.35 14.50
CA ARG A 221 10.92 -5.93 14.78
C ARG A 221 9.58 -5.70 15.49
N ARG A 222 8.70 -6.71 15.58
CA ARG A 222 7.38 -6.59 16.25
C ARG A 222 7.40 -6.96 17.75
N SER A 223 8.51 -7.45 18.31
CA SER A 223 8.61 -7.81 19.73
C SER A 223 9.22 -6.72 20.63
N ARG A 224 9.64 -5.56 20.11
CA ARG A 224 10.33 -4.51 20.87
C ARG A 224 9.56 -3.19 21.02
N ARG A 225 8.26 -3.17 20.72
CA ARG A 225 7.36 -2.02 20.97
C ARG A 225 6.24 -2.35 21.97
N ARG A 226 6.45 -3.36 22.81
CA ARG A 226 5.60 -3.72 23.95
C ARG A 226 6.50 -4.08 25.12
N GLU A 227 7.22 -3.08 25.59
CA GLU A 227 7.60 -2.90 26.99
C GLU A 227 7.18 -1.48 27.36
#